data_AF-A0A850SE38-F1
#
_entry.id   AF-A0A850SE38-F1
#
_cell.length_a   1.000
_cell.length_b   1.000
_cell.length_c   1.000
_cell.angle_alpha   90.00
_cell.angle_beta   90.00
_cell.angle_gamma   90.00
#
_symmetry.space_group_name_H-M   'P 1'
#
loop_
_entity.id
_entity.type
_entity.pdbx_description
1 polymer ?
#
loop_
_entity_poly.entity_id
_entity_poly.type
_entity_poly.pdbx_seq_one_letter_code
_entity_poly.pdbx_strand_id
1 'polypeptide(L)' 'MRDPQIVQMHWDIMKLLSLGVDEKFLQESKITPAQARDLVKGLLYLRERYRDEFS' A
#
# COMPACT_ATOMS: atom_id res chain seq x y z
N MET A 1 -24.36 -4.79 -5.08
CA MET A 1 -23.40 -4.15 -4.15
C MET A 1 -22.00 -4.53 -4.59
N ARG A 2 -21.04 -3.59 -4.65
CA ARG A 2 -19.63 -3.95 -4.87
C ARG A 2 -19.10 -4.62 -3.61
N ASP A 3 -18.30 -5.67 -3.77
CA ASP A 3 -17.66 -6.36 -2.64
C ASP A 3 -16.78 -5.35 -1.86
N PRO A 4 -17.02 -5.15 -0.55
CA PRO A 4 -16.23 -4.25 0.29
C PRO A 4 -14.72 -4.54 0.24
N GLN A 5 -14.32 -5.81 0.04
CA GLN A 5 -12.91 -6.20 -0.05
C GLN A 5 -12.26 -5.70 -1.33
N ILE A 6 -13.00 -5.66 -2.44
CA ILE A 6 -12.52 -5.13 -3.73
C ILE A 6 -12.33 -3.62 -3.63
N VAL A 7 -13.27 -2.91 -2.98
CA VAL A 7 -13.17 -1.47 -2.77
C VAL A 7 -11.96 -1.15 -1.90
N GLN A 8 -11.77 -1.89 -0.79
CA GLN A 8 -10.61 -1.70 0.08
C GLN A 8 -9.29 -1.98 -0.66
N MET A 9 -9.22 -3.07 -1.42
CA MET A 9 -8.04 -3.41 -2.22
C MET A 9 -7.68 -2.28 -3.19
N HIS A 10 -8.67 -1.68 -3.86
CA HIS A 10 -8.41 -0.55 -4.75
C HIS A 10 -7.79 0.65 -4.01
N TRP A 11 -8.31 0.99 -2.83
CA TRP A 11 -7.75 2.04 -1.99
C TRP A 11 -6.31 1.73 -1.54
N ASP A 12 -6.04 0.49 -1.15
CA ASP A 12 -4.71 0.08 -0.72
C ASP A 12 -3.69 0.18 -1.86
N ILE A 13 -4.04 -0.29 -3.06
CA ILE A 13 -3.18 -0.15 -4.25
C ILE A 13 -2.91 1.33 -4.58
N MET A 14 -3.94 2.19 -4.58
CA MET A 14 -3.76 3.62 -4.82
C MET A 14 -2.85 4.26 -3.76
N LYS A 15 -2.96 3.81 -2.51
CA LYS A 15 -2.09 4.29 -1.44
C LYS A 15 -0.64 3.85 -1.65
N LEU A 16 -0.39 2.60 -2.04
CA LEU A 16 0.96 2.10 -2.35
C LEU A 16 1.63 2.91 -3.47
N LEU A 17 0.90 3.20 -4.54
CA LEU A 17 1.38 4.09 -5.62
C LEU A 17 1.75 5.48 -5.09
N SER A 18 0.90 6.07 -4.23
CA SER A 18 1.18 7.38 -3.62
C SER A 18 2.38 7.39 -2.66
N LEU A 19 2.76 6.21 -2.15
CA LEU A 19 3.92 6.01 -1.29
C LEU A 19 5.20 5.69 -2.09
N GLY A 20 5.11 5.69 -3.42
CA GLY A 20 6.25 5.47 -4.32
C GLY A 20 6.54 4.01 -4.64
N VAL A 21 5.60 3.09 -4.35
CA VAL A 21 5.73 1.69 -4.80
C VAL A 21 5.54 1.66 -6.32
N ASP A 22 6.43 0.95 -7.01
CA ASP A 22 6.43 0.83 -8.46
C ASP A 22 5.15 0.13 -8.98
N GLU A 23 4.57 0.69 -10.05
CA GLU A 23 3.33 0.19 -10.62
C GLU A 23 3.51 -1.21 -11.25
N LYS A 24 4.63 -1.46 -11.93
CA LYS A 24 4.88 -2.78 -12.55
C LYS A 24 5.02 -3.85 -11.49
N PHE A 25 5.73 -3.55 -10.40
CA PHE A 25 5.80 -4.43 -9.23
C PHE A 25 4.40 -4.79 -8.71
N LEU A 26 3.50 -3.82 -8.54
CA LEU A 26 2.14 -4.09 -8.05
C LEU A 26 1.35 -4.98 -9.01
N GLN A 27 1.46 -4.75 -10.32
CA GLN A 27 0.78 -5.56 -11.34
C GLN A 27 1.31 -7.01 -11.40
N GLU A 28 2.62 -7.21 -11.24
CA GLU A 28 3.28 -8.51 -11.36
C GLU A 28 3.26 -9.33 -10.05
N SER A 29 3.18 -8.66 -8.89
CA SER A 29 3.33 -9.27 -7.56
C SER A 29 2.27 -10.29 -7.18
N LYS A 30 1.11 -10.32 -7.87
CA LYS A 30 -0.08 -11.11 -7.49
C LYS A 30 -0.45 -10.91 -6.01
N ILE A 31 -0.26 -9.70 -5.49
CA ILE A 31 -0.47 -9.39 -4.08
C ILE A 31 -1.93 -9.61 -3.68
N THR A 32 -2.13 -10.29 -2.55
CA THR A 32 -3.48 -10.47 -1.99
C THR A 32 -3.96 -9.18 -1.31
N PRO A 33 -5.28 -8.98 -1.14
CA PRO A 33 -5.80 -7.82 -0.42
C PRO A 33 -5.23 -7.66 1.00
N ALA A 34 -4.96 -8.75 1.71
CA ALA A 34 -4.36 -8.70 3.04
C ALA A 34 -2.92 -8.20 3.00
N GLN A 35 -2.11 -8.72 2.07
CA GLN A 35 -0.72 -8.27 1.90
C GLN A 35 -0.64 -6.80 1.45
N ALA A 36 -1.57 -6.34 0.60
CA ALA A 36 -1.63 -4.93 0.20
C ALA A 36 -1.87 -4.02 1.41
N ARG A 37 -2.83 -4.39 2.29
CA ARG A 37 -3.07 -3.67 3.56
C ARG A 37 -1.84 -3.66 4.47
N ASP A 38 -1.18 -4.80 4.63
CA ASP A 38 -0.03 -4.91 5.53
C ASP A 38 1.17 -4.12 5.00
N LEU A 39 1.39 -4.11 3.69
CA LEU A 39 2.42 -3.29 3.06
C LEU A 39 2.14 -1.79 3.25
N VAL A 40 0.89 -1.34 3.09
CA VAL A 40 0.51 0.06 3.38
C VAL A 40 0.84 0.42 4.83
N LYS A 41 0.46 -0.43 5.79
CA LYS A 41 0.74 -0.19 7.21
C LYS A 41 2.24 -0.12 7.50
N GLY A 42 3.01 -1.05 6.94
CA GLY A 42 4.47 -1.09 7.11
C GLY A 42 5.14 0.17 6.59
N LEU A 43 4.81 0.61 5.37
CA LEU A 43 5.37 1.82 4.78
C LEU A 43 4.99 3.08 5.56
N LEU A 44 3.74 3.19 6.03
CA LEU A 44 3.31 4.31 6.87
C LEU A 44 4.03 4.35 8.22
N TYR A 45 4.20 3.18 8.86
CA TYR A 45 4.94 3.06 10.11
C TYR A 45 6.39 3.52 9.94
N LEU A 46 7.08 3.04 8.91
CA LEU A 46 8.47 3.44 8.64
C LEU A 46 8.55 4.94 8.36
N ARG A 47 7.65 5.49 7.55
CA ARG A 47 7.63 6.93 7.25
C ARG A 47 7.43 7.78 8.51
N GLU A 48 6.58 7.35 9.44
CA GLU A 48 6.41 8.03 10.72
C GLU A 48 7.69 7.91 11.58
N ARG A 49 8.22 6.69 11.68
CA ARG A 49 9.37 6.38 12.55
C ARG A 49 10.64 7.13 12.15
N TYR A 50 10.83 7.36 10.85
CA TYR A 50 11.99 8.01 10.25
C TYR A 50 11.72 9.44 9.79
N ARG A 51 10.56 10.03 10.12
CA ARG A 51 10.20 11.39 9.69
C ARG A 51 11.27 12.43 10.07
N ASP A 52 11.84 12.28 11.25
CA ASP A 52 12.79 13.25 11.81
C ASP A 52 14.25 12.96 11.38
N GLU A 53 14.54 11.81 10.78
CA GLU A 53 15.90 11.45 10.33
C GLU A 53 16.25 12.03 8.95
N PHE A 54 15.25 12.56 8.24
CA PHE A 54 15.40 13.20 6.93
C PHE A 54 14.95 14.66 6.90
N SER A 55 14.78 15.29 8.08
CA SER A 55 14.41 16.71 8.24
C SER A 55 15.62 17.61 8.47
#